data_AF-A0A7W1Z3H3-F1
#
_entry.id   AF-A0A7W1Z3H3-F1
#
_cell.length_a   1.000
_cell.length_b   1.000
_cell.length_c   1.000
_cell.angle_alpha   90.00
_cell.angle_beta   90.00
_cell.angle_gamma   90.00
#
_symmetry.space_group_name_H-M   'P 1'
#
loop_
_entity.id
_entity.type
_entity.pdbx_description
1 polymer ?
#
loop_
_entity_poly.entity_id
_entity_poly.type
_entity_poly.pdbx_seq_one_letter_code
_entity_poly.pdbx_strand_id
1 'polypeptide(L)'
;MEIDFQTDKPLRLGRASGTRVYDQVDFLGKTFELPVIGQFSDGIARSLRAETTGTTYQSANDKIISVNPNGVLRLMGNGETVLTVKNRNQEATLDILVEVNDEPNHPPVSDPGKTQTVFSGTRVTLNGLTSYDPDGGSLKYHWEQVRGSKVPLLDPYSAQAKFLAPFVVEERLFRFTLRVTDIQGADSLPAFVDIIITP
;
A
#
# COMPACT_ATOMS: atom_id res chain seq x y z
N MET A 1 14.60 -16.73 16.04
CA MET A 1 13.93 -15.59 15.39
C MET A 1 12.46 -15.79 15.64
N GLU A 2 11.77 -14.79 16.19
CA GLU A 2 10.33 -14.83 16.41
C GLU A 2 9.68 -13.75 15.54
N ILE A 3 8.53 -14.05 14.95
CA ILE A 3 7.77 -13.06 14.18
C ILE A 3 6.84 -12.34 15.15
N ASP A 4 6.85 -11.01 15.11
CA ASP A 4 5.97 -10.19 15.92
C ASP A 4 5.28 -9.11 15.07
N PHE A 5 4.12 -8.67 15.56
CA PHE A 5 3.31 -7.64 14.95
C PHE A 5 3.36 -6.40 15.84
N GLN A 6 3.79 -5.25 15.32
CA GLN A 6 3.80 -4.01 16.11
C GLN A 6 2.40 -3.38 16.15
N THR A 7 1.46 -4.10 16.77
CA THR A 7 0.07 -3.71 16.95
C THR A 7 -0.48 -4.34 18.23
N ASP A 8 -1.59 -3.81 18.73
CA ASP A 8 -2.41 -4.45 19.73
C ASP A 8 -2.91 -5.82 19.24
N LYS A 9 -3.06 -6.76 20.17
CA LYS A 9 -3.55 -8.14 19.93
C LYS A 9 -4.76 -8.41 20.83
N PRO A 10 -5.95 -8.74 20.29
CA PRO A 10 -6.27 -8.79 18.85
C PRO A 10 -6.22 -7.39 18.21
N LEU A 11 -5.92 -7.36 16.91
CA LEU A 11 -5.99 -6.12 16.13
C LEU A 11 -7.47 -5.78 15.88
N ARG A 12 -7.92 -4.63 16.38
CA ARG A 12 -9.29 -4.14 16.19
C ARG A 12 -9.27 -3.01 15.16
N LEU A 13 -10.14 -3.10 14.16
CA LEU A 13 -10.23 -2.15 13.04
C LEU A 13 -11.65 -1.59 12.95
N GLY A 14 -11.75 -0.27 12.76
CA GLY A 14 -13.02 0.46 12.69
C GLY A 14 -13.43 1.12 14.01
N ARG A 15 -14.74 1.32 14.21
CA ARG A 15 -15.30 2.23 15.23
C ARG A 15 -14.96 1.86 16.69
N ALA A 16 -14.52 0.63 16.94
CA ALA A 16 -14.10 0.16 18.26
C ALA A 16 -12.60 0.36 18.56
N SER A 17 -11.80 0.82 17.58
CA SER A 17 -10.38 1.09 17.74
C SER A 17 -10.16 2.41 18.47
N GLY A 18 -10.14 2.41 19.80
CA GLY A 18 -9.68 3.57 20.60
C GLY A 18 -8.19 3.92 20.41
N THR A 19 -7.48 3.26 19.50
CA THR A 19 -6.05 3.43 19.24
C THR A 19 -5.82 4.23 17.95
N ARG A 20 -5.24 5.43 18.11
CA ARG A 20 -5.02 6.46 17.06
C ARG A 20 -4.21 6.06 15.81
N VAL A 21 -3.71 4.82 15.73
CA VAL A 21 -2.82 4.37 14.64
C VAL A 21 -3.63 4.01 13.38
N TYR A 22 -4.91 3.67 13.53
CA TYR A 22 -5.78 3.21 12.43
C TYR A 22 -7.12 3.98 12.33
N ASP A 23 -7.18 5.23 12.81
CA ASP A 23 -8.37 6.13 12.80
C ASP A 23 -8.91 6.48 11.39
N GLN A 24 -8.49 5.79 10.33
CA GLN A 24 -8.97 5.99 8.95
C GLN A 24 -9.67 4.76 8.36
N VAL A 25 -9.86 3.70 9.14
CA VAL A 25 -10.40 2.43 8.65
C VAL A 25 -11.90 2.30 8.98
N ASP A 26 -12.69 3.33 8.68
CA ASP A 26 -14.14 3.36 9.01
C ASP A 26 -15.04 2.72 7.93
N PHE A 27 -14.47 2.34 6.79
CA PHE A 27 -15.19 1.87 5.61
C PHE A 27 -14.54 0.62 5.01
N LEU A 28 -15.35 -0.23 4.40
CA LEU A 28 -14.85 -1.34 3.57
C LEU A 28 -13.97 -0.84 2.42
N GLY A 29 -13.10 -1.72 1.93
CA GLY A 29 -12.18 -1.43 0.84
C GLY A 29 -10.98 -0.57 1.23
N LYS A 30 -10.95 -0.04 2.46
CA LYS A 30 -9.74 0.57 3.03
C LYS A 30 -8.57 -0.40 3.02
N THR A 31 -7.39 0.13 2.71
CA THR A 31 -6.15 -0.65 2.71
C THR A 31 -5.18 -0.11 3.74
N PHE A 32 -4.45 -1.01 4.38
CA PHE A 32 -3.40 -0.63 5.31
C PHE A 32 -2.32 -1.69 5.34
N GLU A 33 -1.23 -1.31 5.97
CA GLU A 33 0.01 -2.03 5.95
C GLU A 33 0.32 -2.52 7.37
N LEU A 34 0.42 -3.84 7.58
CA LEU A 34 0.63 -4.42 8.90
C LEU A 34 2.13 -4.49 9.28
N PRO A 35 2.63 -3.79 10.31
CA PRO A 35 4.05 -3.80 10.66
C PRO A 35 4.50 -5.15 11.20
N VAL A 36 5.01 -6.00 10.31
CA VAL A 36 5.63 -7.29 10.67
C VAL A 36 7.13 -7.11 10.86
N ILE A 37 7.60 -7.52 12.03
CA ILE A 37 9.01 -7.55 12.40
C ILE A 37 9.44 -8.97 12.78
N GLY A 38 10.72 -9.25 12.57
CA GLY A 38 11.41 -10.41 13.10
C GLY A 38 12.29 -9.97 14.25
N GLN A 39 12.14 -10.62 15.41
CA GLN A 39 13.07 -10.49 16.53
C GLN A 39 14.21 -11.48 16.33
N PHE A 40 15.44 -10.99 16.17
CA PHE A 40 16.62 -11.81 15.91
C PHE A 40 17.39 -12.13 17.20
N SER A 41 18.29 -13.12 17.15
CA SER A 41 19.07 -13.56 18.32
C SER A 41 20.06 -12.50 18.82
N ASP A 42 20.32 -11.46 18.03
CA ASP A 42 21.07 -10.27 18.41
C ASP A 42 20.23 -9.25 19.21
N GLY A 43 18.94 -9.55 19.46
CA GLY A 43 18.00 -8.66 20.15
C GLY A 43 17.45 -7.54 19.27
N ILE A 44 17.75 -7.52 17.97
CA ILE A 44 17.33 -6.47 17.05
C ILE A 44 16.05 -6.90 16.33
N ALA A 45 15.02 -6.05 16.39
CA ALA A 45 13.84 -6.15 15.55
C ALA A 45 14.16 -5.64 14.13
N ARG A 46 13.82 -6.41 13.10
CA ARG A 46 13.97 -5.98 11.70
C ARG A 46 12.67 -6.21 10.95
N SER A 47 12.30 -5.30 10.05
CA SER A 47 11.10 -5.46 9.23
C SER A 47 11.20 -6.69 8.33
N LEU A 48 10.11 -7.45 8.23
CA LEU A 48 10.01 -8.62 7.37
C LEU A 48 9.25 -8.35 6.06
N ARG A 49 8.97 -7.08 5.74
CA ARG A 49 8.07 -6.70 4.65
C ARG A 49 8.69 -6.64 3.25
N ALA A 50 10.01 -6.58 3.13
CA ALA A 50 10.63 -6.48 1.80
C ALA A 50 10.37 -7.78 1.00
N GLU A 51 10.09 -7.66 -0.30
CA GLU A 51 9.81 -8.82 -1.18
C GLU A 51 10.91 -9.90 -1.11
N THR A 52 12.13 -9.53 -0.74
CA THR A 52 13.31 -10.40 -0.63
C THR A 52 13.41 -11.19 0.68
N THR A 53 12.54 -10.94 1.66
CA THR A 53 12.60 -11.63 2.97
C THR A 53 12.03 -13.04 2.91
N GLY A 54 11.25 -13.36 1.87
CA GLY A 54 10.51 -14.63 1.76
C GLY A 54 9.33 -14.72 2.74
N THR A 55 8.84 -13.58 3.25
CA THR A 55 7.66 -13.53 4.09
C THR A 55 6.40 -13.77 3.27
N THR A 56 5.54 -14.68 3.74
CA THR A 56 4.21 -14.90 3.16
C THR A 56 3.12 -14.56 4.16
N TYR A 57 1.98 -14.16 3.63
CA TYR A 57 0.81 -13.74 4.39
C TYR A 57 -0.39 -14.54 3.91
N GLN A 58 -1.23 -14.98 4.84
CA GLN A 58 -2.46 -15.70 4.52
C GLN A 58 -3.55 -15.30 5.49
N SER A 59 -4.71 -14.91 4.97
CA SER A 59 -5.92 -14.74 5.76
C SER A 59 -6.64 -16.09 5.89
N ALA A 60 -7.21 -16.37 7.05
CA ALA A 60 -8.10 -17.51 7.24
C ALA A 60 -9.48 -17.28 6.59
N ASN A 61 -9.86 -16.01 6.36
CA ASN A 61 -11.11 -15.62 5.73
C ASN A 61 -10.96 -14.35 4.90
N ASP A 62 -10.75 -14.54 3.60
CA ASP A 62 -10.55 -13.48 2.60
C ASP A 62 -11.77 -12.59 2.41
N LYS A 63 -12.95 -13.02 2.89
CA LYS A 63 -14.18 -12.20 2.88
C LYS A 63 -14.21 -11.15 3.98
N ILE A 64 -13.32 -11.24 4.98
CA ILE A 64 -13.20 -10.26 6.07
C ILE A 64 -11.96 -9.39 5.81
N ILE A 65 -10.81 -10.02 5.63
CA ILE A 65 -9.54 -9.37 5.26
C ILE A 65 -8.93 -10.13 4.10
N SER A 66 -8.65 -9.43 3.00
CA SER A 66 -7.74 -9.95 1.97
C SER A 66 -6.33 -9.40 2.19
N VAL A 67 -5.31 -10.17 1.80
CA VAL A 67 -3.90 -9.77 1.89
C VAL A 67 -3.19 -10.06 0.58
N ASN A 68 -2.44 -9.08 0.07
CA ASN A 68 -1.60 -9.29 -1.10
C ASN A 68 -0.21 -9.83 -0.72
N PRO A 69 0.60 -10.33 -1.69
CA PRO A 69 1.94 -10.86 -1.40
C PRO A 69 2.90 -9.87 -0.72
N ASN A 70 2.64 -8.56 -0.87
CA ASN A 70 3.45 -7.50 -0.26
C ASN A 70 2.98 -7.13 1.16
N GLY A 71 2.01 -7.87 1.72
CA GLY A 71 1.51 -7.67 3.08
C GLY A 71 0.57 -6.47 3.24
N VAL A 72 0.03 -5.94 2.13
CA VAL A 72 -1.03 -4.94 2.17
C VAL A 72 -2.36 -5.66 2.42
N LEU A 73 -3.02 -5.26 3.50
CA LEU A 73 -4.33 -5.76 3.91
C LEU A 73 -5.42 -4.86 3.32
N ARG A 74 -6.55 -5.46 2.96
CA ARG A 74 -7.77 -4.75 2.56
C ARG A 74 -8.97 -5.28 3.34
N LEU A 75 -9.78 -4.36 3.86
CA LEU A 75 -11.06 -4.69 4.48
C LEU A 75 -12.08 -5.14 3.44
N MET A 76 -12.62 -6.34 3.61
CA MET A 76 -13.60 -6.94 2.71
C MET A 76 -14.97 -7.14 3.36
N GLY A 77 -15.02 -7.25 4.69
CA GLY A 77 -16.26 -7.43 5.44
C GLY A 77 -16.05 -7.32 6.94
N ASN A 78 -17.15 -7.18 7.68
CA ASN A 78 -17.16 -7.20 9.14
C ASN A 78 -17.04 -8.63 9.70
N GLY A 79 -16.42 -8.77 10.87
CA GLY A 79 -16.29 -10.03 11.58
C GLY A 79 -14.87 -10.32 12.10
N GLU A 80 -14.63 -11.56 12.48
CA GLU A 80 -13.36 -12.03 13.03
C GLU A 80 -12.61 -12.93 12.03
N THR A 81 -11.31 -12.74 11.91
CA THR A 81 -10.42 -13.60 11.11
C THR A 81 -9.04 -13.69 11.75
N VAL A 82 -8.23 -14.63 11.25
CA VAL A 82 -6.84 -14.81 11.66
C VAL A 82 -5.94 -14.56 10.46
N LEU A 83 -4.93 -13.71 10.64
CA LEU A 83 -3.84 -13.55 9.67
C LEU A 83 -2.64 -14.39 10.12
N THR A 84 -2.21 -15.28 9.24
CA THR A 84 -0.98 -16.07 9.40
C THR A 84 0.15 -15.44 8.60
N VAL A 85 1.28 -15.20 9.27
CA VAL A 85 2.51 -14.71 8.64
C VAL A 85 3.63 -15.72 8.83
N LYS A 86 4.25 -16.12 7.72
CA LYS A 86 5.33 -17.10 7.71
C LYS A 86 6.61 -16.47 7.18
N ASN A 87 7.73 -16.78 7.81
CA ASN A 87 9.05 -16.48 7.27
C ASN A 87 9.97 -17.67 7.57
N ARG A 88 10.44 -18.35 6.53
CA ARG A 88 11.20 -19.61 6.65
C ARG A 88 10.41 -20.65 7.48
N ASN A 89 10.99 -21.12 8.59
CA ASN A 89 10.39 -22.11 9.48
C ASN A 89 9.64 -21.47 10.66
N GLN A 90 9.43 -20.16 10.63
CA GLN A 90 8.72 -19.42 11.66
C GLN A 90 7.34 -19.02 11.16
N GLU A 91 6.37 -19.06 12.06
CA GLU A 91 4.98 -18.73 11.82
C GLU A 91 4.47 -17.92 13.02
N ALA A 92 3.70 -16.87 12.76
CA ALA A 92 2.95 -16.15 13.76
C ALA A 92 1.54 -15.86 13.25
N THR A 93 0.58 -15.83 14.17
CA THR A 93 -0.81 -15.53 13.88
C THR A 93 -1.25 -14.24 14.58
N LEU A 94 -2.15 -13.51 13.94
CA LEU A 94 -2.78 -12.32 14.48
C LEU A 94 -4.29 -12.45 14.34
N ASP A 95 -4.99 -12.43 15.48
CA ASP A 95 -6.44 -12.32 15.50
C ASP A 95 -6.85 -10.89 15.14
N ILE A 96 -7.80 -10.77 14.21
CA ILE A 96 -8.28 -9.50 13.69
C ILE A 96 -9.81 -9.44 13.84
N LEU A 97 -10.30 -8.34 14.39
CA LEU A 97 -11.71 -7.99 14.43
C LEU A 97 -11.96 -6.74 13.57
N VAL A 98 -12.93 -6.82 12.66
CA VAL A 98 -13.33 -5.72 11.77
C VAL A 98 -14.76 -5.28 12.07
N GLU A 99 -14.93 -4.00 12.40
CA GLU A 99 -16.21 -3.35 12.72
C GLU A 99 -16.32 -1.97 12.05
N VAL A 100 -16.71 -1.96 10.78
CA VAL A 100 -16.76 -0.77 9.91
C VAL A 100 -18.12 -0.56 9.26
N ASN A 101 -18.29 0.57 8.57
CA ASN A 101 -19.44 0.78 7.70
C ASN A 101 -19.35 -0.13 6.47
N ASP A 102 -20.38 -0.95 6.25
CA ASP A 102 -20.45 -1.98 5.20
C ASP A 102 -21.43 -1.67 4.08
N GLU A 103 -21.70 -0.38 3.86
CA GLU A 103 -22.41 0.10 2.66
C GLU A 103 -21.75 -0.46 1.38
N PRO A 104 -22.54 -0.95 0.41
CA PRO A 104 -22.01 -1.50 -0.83
C PRO A 104 -21.12 -0.49 -1.57
N ASN A 105 -19.88 -0.87 -1.84
CA ASN A 105 -18.92 -0.07 -2.60
C ASN A 105 -17.90 -0.99 -3.28
N HIS A 106 -17.55 -0.70 -4.53
CA HIS A 106 -16.47 -1.37 -5.25
C HIS A 106 -15.19 -0.53 -5.15
N PRO A 107 -14.08 -1.09 -4.60
CA PRO A 107 -12.85 -0.32 -4.48
C PRO A 107 -12.35 0.21 -5.82
N PRO A 108 -11.81 1.45 -5.86
CA PRO A 108 -11.36 2.04 -7.10
C PRO A 108 -10.12 1.34 -7.65
N VAL A 109 -9.86 1.56 -8.94
CA VAL A 109 -8.71 1.02 -9.66
C VAL A 109 -7.77 2.17 -10.00
N SER A 110 -6.54 2.13 -9.45
CA SER A 110 -5.47 3.05 -9.83
C SER A 110 -4.73 2.53 -11.05
N ASP A 111 -4.54 3.38 -12.05
CA ASP A 111 -3.69 3.13 -13.21
C ASP A 111 -2.75 4.34 -13.42
N PRO A 112 -1.45 4.20 -13.10
CA PRO A 112 -0.47 5.27 -13.22
C PRO A 112 0.08 5.43 -14.65
N GLY A 113 -0.41 4.64 -15.60
CA GLY A 113 0.06 4.60 -16.97
C GLY A 113 1.29 3.73 -17.17
N LYS A 114 1.83 3.78 -18.39
CA LYS A 114 2.96 2.94 -18.82
C LYS A 114 4.31 3.56 -18.44
N THR A 115 5.32 2.71 -18.36
CA THR A 115 6.73 3.11 -18.21
C THR A 115 7.15 4.15 -19.23
N GLN A 116 7.93 5.14 -18.81
CA GLN A 116 8.46 6.21 -19.65
C GLN A 116 9.99 6.19 -19.65
N THR A 117 10.59 6.53 -20.79
CA THR A 117 12.03 6.79 -20.90
C THR A 117 12.24 8.25 -21.31
N VAL A 118 13.03 9.00 -20.54
CA VAL A 118 13.23 10.44 -20.72
C VAL A 118 14.70 10.85 -20.54
N PHE A 119 15.10 11.96 -21.15
CA PHE A 119 16.43 12.55 -20.93
C PHE A 119 16.49 13.37 -19.64
N SER A 120 17.69 13.52 -19.08
CA SER A 120 17.99 14.45 -18.00
C SER A 120 17.39 15.85 -18.25
N GLY A 121 16.88 16.49 -17.19
CA GLY A 121 16.29 17.83 -17.28
C GLY A 121 14.91 17.89 -17.95
N THR A 122 14.36 16.76 -18.43
CA THR A 122 13.00 16.70 -18.97
C THR A 122 11.97 16.87 -17.85
N ARG A 123 10.91 17.65 -18.11
CA ARG A 123 9.76 17.73 -17.21
C ARG A 123 8.84 16.53 -17.45
N VAL A 124 8.75 15.64 -16.48
CA VAL A 124 7.98 14.39 -16.56
C VAL A 124 6.59 14.61 -15.98
N THR A 125 5.58 14.01 -16.61
CA THR A 125 4.22 13.94 -16.08
C THR A 125 3.87 12.49 -15.74
N LEU A 126 3.52 12.24 -14.48
CA LEU A 126 2.91 11.00 -14.02
C LEU A 126 1.40 11.13 -14.25
N ASN A 127 0.79 10.19 -14.98
CA ASN A 127 -0.56 10.35 -15.50
C ASN A 127 -1.50 9.25 -14.98
N GLY A 128 -2.36 9.63 -14.04
CA GLY A 128 -3.34 8.75 -13.39
C GLY A 128 -4.74 8.84 -13.98
N LEU A 129 -4.93 9.52 -15.12
CA LEU A 129 -6.25 9.81 -15.69
C LEU A 129 -7.04 8.56 -16.13
N THR A 130 -6.38 7.41 -16.29
CA THR A 130 -7.05 6.13 -16.59
C THR A 130 -7.50 5.39 -15.34
N SER A 131 -7.18 5.92 -14.14
CA SER A 131 -7.76 5.44 -12.89
C SER A 131 -9.26 5.70 -12.86
N TYR A 132 -10.03 4.77 -12.32
CA TYR A 132 -11.48 4.88 -12.28
C TYR A 132 -12.07 4.25 -11.03
N ASP A 133 -13.25 4.73 -10.68
CA ASP A 133 -14.13 4.15 -9.68
C ASP A 133 -15.21 3.33 -10.42
N PRO A 134 -15.38 2.03 -10.12
CA PRO A 134 -16.39 1.21 -10.78
C PRO A 134 -17.82 1.70 -10.59
N ASP A 135 -18.09 2.43 -9.51
CA ASP A 135 -19.40 3.02 -9.19
C ASP A 135 -19.53 4.46 -9.77
N GLY A 136 -18.53 4.93 -10.52
CA GLY A 136 -18.52 6.23 -11.18
C GLY A 136 -18.20 7.41 -10.26
N GLY A 137 -17.73 7.14 -9.04
CA GLY A 137 -17.32 8.13 -8.06
C GLY A 137 -16.10 8.97 -8.47
N SER A 138 -15.96 10.14 -7.85
CA SER A 138 -14.73 10.95 -7.97
C SER A 138 -13.59 10.33 -7.16
N LEU A 139 -12.36 10.50 -7.66
CA LEU A 139 -11.15 9.96 -7.04
C LEU A 139 -10.29 11.05 -6.41
N LYS A 140 -9.74 10.75 -5.23
CA LYS A 140 -8.57 11.42 -4.67
C LYS A 140 -7.33 10.67 -5.08
N TYR A 141 -6.26 11.39 -5.43
CA TYR A 141 -5.02 10.80 -5.92
C TYR A 141 -3.91 10.97 -4.89
N HIS A 142 -2.97 10.03 -4.85
CA HIS A 142 -1.75 10.15 -4.07
C HIS A 142 -0.59 9.48 -4.81
N TRP A 143 0.36 10.31 -5.24
CA TRP A 143 1.60 9.90 -5.85
C TRP A 143 2.76 9.92 -4.85
N GLU A 144 3.55 8.86 -4.84
CA GLU A 144 4.76 8.77 -4.04
C GLU A 144 5.92 8.14 -4.82
N GLN A 145 7.14 8.63 -4.62
CA GLN A 145 8.33 7.99 -5.15
C GLN A 145 8.86 6.91 -4.20
N VAL A 146 8.93 5.67 -4.68
CA VAL A 146 9.36 4.49 -3.90
C VAL A 146 10.74 3.96 -4.29
N ARG A 147 11.32 4.40 -5.42
CA ARG A 147 12.68 4.03 -5.82
C ARG A 147 13.41 5.16 -6.56
N GLY A 148 14.74 5.18 -6.43
CA GLY A 148 15.62 6.19 -7.04
C GLY A 148 15.96 7.34 -6.10
N SER A 149 16.83 8.25 -6.54
CA SER A 149 17.14 9.47 -5.78
C SER A 149 15.87 10.33 -5.64
N LYS A 150 15.61 10.89 -4.45
CA LYS A 150 14.37 11.63 -4.22
C LYS A 150 14.26 12.87 -5.13
N VAL A 151 13.12 13.03 -5.78
CA VAL A 151 12.77 14.20 -6.59
C VAL A 151 11.55 14.91 -5.99
N PRO A 152 11.49 16.26 -6.04
CA PRO A 152 10.30 16.98 -5.63
C PRO A 152 9.16 16.73 -6.63
N LEU A 153 8.02 16.27 -6.12
CA LEU A 153 6.78 16.13 -6.89
C LEU A 153 5.96 17.43 -6.77
N LEU A 154 5.54 17.95 -7.93
CA LEU A 154 4.53 18.98 -8.05
C LEU A 154 3.17 18.30 -8.18
N ASP A 155 2.19 18.82 -7.43
CA ASP A 155 0.81 18.34 -7.42
C ASP A 155 0.65 16.83 -7.14
N PRO A 156 1.31 16.26 -6.10
CA PRO A 156 1.28 14.82 -5.83
C PRO A 156 -0.11 14.27 -5.48
N TYR A 157 -1.07 15.14 -5.18
CA TYR A 157 -2.46 14.77 -4.87
C TYR A 157 -3.44 14.97 -6.04
N SER A 158 -2.92 15.27 -7.23
CA SER A 158 -3.71 15.44 -8.46
C SER A 158 -3.65 14.20 -9.35
N ALA A 159 -4.62 14.08 -10.28
CA ALA A 159 -4.60 13.03 -11.30
C ALA A 159 -3.31 13.05 -12.15
N GLN A 160 -2.69 14.22 -12.29
CA GLN A 160 -1.41 14.39 -12.96
C GLN A 160 -0.41 15.08 -12.04
N ALA A 161 0.61 14.34 -11.58
CA ALA A 161 1.74 14.88 -10.85
C ALA A 161 2.92 15.12 -11.79
N LYS A 162 3.85 16.02 -11.43
CA LYS A 162 4.99 16.37 -12.28
C LYS A 162 6.29 16.42 -11.48
N PHE A 163 7.41 16.13 -12.14
CA PHE A 163 8.74 16.41 -11.60
C PHE A 163 9.72 16.80 -12.70
N LEU A 164 10.87 17.33 -12.30
CA LEU A 164 12.00 17.56 -13.20
C LEU A 164 12.96 16.38 -13.10
N ALA A 165 13.23 15.70 -14.21
CA ALA A 165 14.19 14.61 -14.28
C ALA A 165 15.58 15.10 -13.82
N PRO A 166 16.21 14.50 -12.79
CA PRO A 166 17.56 14.86 -12.40
C PRO A 166 18.57 14.54 -13.50
N PHE A 167 19.72 15.22 -13.47
CA PHE A 167 20.84 14.87 -14.33
C PHE A 167 21.48 13.56 -13.88
N VAL A 168 21.66 12.63 -14.82
CA VAL A 168 22.29 11.34 -14.58
C VAL A 168 23.44 11.15 -15.56
N VAL A 169 24.49 10.43 -15.15
CA VAL A 169 25.66 10.15 -16.00
C VAL A 169 25.57 8.79 -16.69
N GLU A 170 24.57 7.99 -16.34
CA GLU A 170 24.19 6.72 -16.95
C GLU A 170 22.71 6.45 -16.66
N GLU A 171 22.11 5.43 -17.29
CA GLU A 171 20.71 5.11 -17.11
C GLU A 171 20.34 4.84 -15.64
N ARG A 172 19.20 5.39 -15.20
CA ARG A 172 18.68 5.23 -13.84
C ARG A 172 17.18 4.95 -13.83
N LEU A 173 16.79 3.99 -12.99
CA LEU A 173 15.39 3.66 -12.74
C LEU A 173 14.84 4.43 -11.55
N PHE A 174 13.73 5.11 -11.77
CA PHE A 174 12.88 5.74 -10.76
C PHE A 174 11.54 5.01 -10.76
N ARG A 175 11.00 4.70 -9.58
CA ARG A 175 9.67 4.07 -9.46
C ARG A 175 8.76 4.95 -8.62
N PHE A 176 7.56 5.17 -9.12
CA PHE A 176 6.49 5.88 -8.43
C PHE A 176 5.31 4.94 -8.20
N THR A 177 4.62 5.14 -7.09
CA THR A 177 3.34 4.50 -6.80
C THR A 177 2.20 5.49 -6.91
N LEU A 178 1.06 5.02 -7.41
CA LEU A 178 -0.21 5.71 -7.35
C LEU A 178 -1.17 4.89 -6.50
N ARG A 179 -1.83 5.57 -5.56
CA ARG A 179 -3.04 5.10 -4.90
C ARG A 179 -4.17 6.10 -5.16
N VAL A 180 -5.38 5.59 -5.38
CA VAL A 180 -6.58 6.42 -5.44
C VAL A 180 -7.57 6.01 -4.34
N THR A 181 -8.32 6.98 -3.83
CA THR A 181 -9.38 6.76 -2.84
C THR A 181 -10.68 7.34 -3.37
N ASP A 182 -11.76 6.59 -3.29
CA ASP A 182 -13.08 7.06 -3.72
C ASP A 182 -13.74 8.01 -2.69
N ILE A 183 -14.96 8.45 -2.99
CA ILE A 183 -15.71 9.35 -2.10
C ILE A 183 -16.29 8.66 -0.86
N GLN A 184 -16.43 7.33 -0.87
CA GLN A 184 -16.88 6.53 0.28
C GLN A 184 -15.71 6.11 1.18
N GLY A 185 -14.48 6.30 0.72
CA GLY A 185 -13.26 6.04 1.46
C GLY A 185 -12.56 4.73 1.08
N ALA A 186 -13.02 3.90 0.14
CA ALA A 186 -12.22 2.73 -0.23
C ALA A 186 -10.97 3.14 -1.00
N ASP A 187 -9.88 2.39 -0.79
CA ASP A 187 -8.60 2.65 -1.46
C ASP A 187 -8.35 1.62 -2.56
N SER A 188 -7.73 2.05 -3.65
CA SER A 188 -7.12 1.15 -4.61
C SER A 188 -5.96 0.38 -3.98
N LEU A 189 -5.61 -0.76 -4.55
CA LEU A 189 -4.29 -1.33 -4.35
C LEU A 189 -3.24 -0.39 -4.96
N PRO A 190 -2.01 -0.34 -4.42
CA PRO A 190 -0.96 0.47 -5.03
C PRO A 190 -0.65 -0.06 -6.43
N ALA A 191 -0.62 0.84 -7.40
CA ALA A 191 -0.10 0.58 -8.74
C ALA A 191 1.22 1.33 -8.92
N PHE A 192 2.06 0.87 -9.85
CA PHE A 192 3.42 1.41 -10.03
C PHE A 192 3.68 1.81 -11.47
N VAL A 193 4.45 2.87 -11.65
CA VAL A 193 5.01 3.28 -12.93
C VAL A 193 6.51 3.52 -12.79
N ASP A 194 7.25 3.04 -13.79
CA ASP A 194 8.69 3.22 -13.87
C ASP A 194 9.04 4.37 -14.82
N ILE A 195 9.99 5.21 -14.40
CA ILE A 195 10.59 6.24 -15.22
C ILE A 195 12.08 5.94 -15.35
N ILE A 196 12.51 5.70 -16.57
CA ILE A 196 13.90 5.43 -16.92
C ILE A 196 14.49 6.76 -17.39
N ILE A 197 15.51 7.25 -16.69
CA ILE A 197 16.17 8.51 -17.01
C ILE A 197 17.52 8.19 -17.64
N THR A 198 17.76 8.73 -18.84
CA THR A 198 19.03 8.62 -19.56
C THR A 198 19.76 9.97 -19.54
N PRO A 199 21.10 9.96 -19.67
CA PRO A 199 21.91 11.19 -19.71
C PRO A 199 21.37 12.24 -20.67
#